data_AF-A0A7R9U1J6-F1
#
_entry.id   AF-A0A7R9U1J6-F1
#
_cell.length_a   1.000
_cell.length_b   1.000
_cell.length_c   1.000
_cell.angle_alpha   90.00
_cell.angle_beta   90.00
_cell.angle_gamma   90.00
#
_symmetry.space_group_name_H-M   'P 1'
#
loop_
_entity.id
_entity.type
_entity.pdbx_description
1 polymer ?
#
loop_
_entity_poly.entity_id
_entity_poly.type
_entity_poly.pdbx_seq_one_letter_code
_entity_poly.pdbx_strand_id
1 'polypeptide(L)'
;DAIIAAGGLDGAVKALIANPKDESIRAAAQQFVRMVSTPPIISSKIGTLQAVQRRIAAGDKSRVQEIPALAMTIGTLATVKQNVDLLVAQGGFEVMKSTFIEVCSVEKFPQQASVLATLMNAMQELMRNDRENHSHEYDLSILDGALQAMSKYGKSAEVATQALKTIALIASIPANQAACLDKGVLEATSVLIGKHGDNVEVLEAAELVLSTLCPGGAQAAELATRQVVPNIFSALNGLAEEGNKEAIPVVKGFLRLIADSASTPATKNLVASVPGATDVITALMDAYDDEGVQDACINCLESFIREEDVLPIVKKLRLVSEEVVAGSNERKMERIKAITEKLGLFLL
;
A
#
# COMPACT_ATOMS: atom_id res chain seq x y z
N ASP A 1 26.63 -19.10 23.70
CA ASP A 1 27.45 -19.92 22.77
C ASP A 1 26.83 -21.25 22.39
N ALA A 2 26.54 -22.17 23.31
CA ALA A 2 25.94 -23.48 22.98
C ALA A 2 24.60 -23.38 22.20
N ILE A 3 23.72 -22.46 22.57
CA ILE A 3 22.43 -22.23 21.89
C ILE A 3 22.62 -21.66 20.47
N ILE A 4 23.65 -20.83 20.27
CA ILE A 4 23.99 -20.24 18.97
C ILE A 4 24.60 -21.31 18.07
N ALA A 5 25.52 -22.12 18.61
CA ALA A 5 26.11 -23.27 17.94
C ALA A 5 25.06 -24.34 17.56
N ALA A 6 23.97 -24.43 18.31
CA ALA A 6 22.82 -25.31 18.00
C ALA A 6 21.84 -24.72 16.97
N GLY A 7 22.12 -23.54 16.38
CA GLY A 7 21.26 -22.92 15.37
C GLY A 7 20.05 -22.17 15.94
N GLY A 8 20.12 -21.72 17.20
CA GLY A 8 19.00 -21.03 17.86
C GLY A 8 18.51 -19.77 17.12
N LEU A 9 19.42 -19.00 16.50
CA LEU A 9 19.04 -17.84 15.68
C LEU A 9 18.24 -18.25 14.44
N ASP A 10 18.66 -19.30 13.74
CA ASP A 10 17.94 -19.82 12.57
C ASP A 10 16.58 -20.40 12.99
N GLY A 11 16.47 -20.96 14.20
CA GLY A 11 15.21 -21.38 14.81
C GLY A 11 14.25 -20.21 15.07
N ALA A 12 14.74 -19.12 15.65
CA ALA A 12 13.95 -17.90 15.87
C ALA A 12 13.46 -17.30 14.55
N VAL A 13 14.32 -17.25 13.53
CA VAL A 13 13.98 -16.78 12.19
C VAL A 13 12.91 -17.66 11.54
N LYS A 14 13.04 -19.00 11.63
CA LYS A 14 12.01 -19.92 11.13
C LYS A 14 10.67 -19.74 11.82
N ALA A 15 10.66 -19.51 13.14
CA ALA A 15 9.43 -19.26 13.89
C ALA A 15 8.74 -17.97 13.43
N LEU A 16 9.50 -16.91 13.17
CA LEU A 16 8.99 -15.64 12.63
C LEU A 16 8.44 -15.79 11.21
N ILE A 17 9.14 -16.54 10.34
CA ILE A 17 8.66 -16.83 8.98
C ILE A 17 7.35 -17.63 9.02
N ALA A 18 7.24 -18.60 9.92
CA ALA A 18 6.05 -19.43 10.05
C ALA A 18 4.87 -18.70 10.68
N ASN A 19 5.12 -17.67 11.50
CA ASN A 19 4.09 -16.96 12.26
C ASN A 19 4.26 -15.42 12.16
N PRO A 20 4.17 -14.84 10.96
CA PRO A 20 4.53 -13.45 10.74
C PRO A 20 3.61 -12.45 11.44
N LYS A 21 2.36 -12.82 11.77
CA LYS A 21 1.37 -11.96 12.43
C LYS A 21 1.26 -12.19 13.95
N ASP A 22 1.98 -13.16 14.51
CA ASP A 22 1.91 -13.47 15.95
C ASP A 22 2.84 -12.55 16.76
N GLU A 23 2.25 -11.63 17.51
CA GLU A 23 2.97 -10.66 18.33
C GLU A 23 3.78 -11.31 19.47
N SER A 24 3.28 -12.41 20.02
CA SER A 24 3.96 -13.13 21.11
C SER A 24 5.22 -13.82 20.60
N ILE A 25 5.12 -14.46 19.44
CA ILE A 25 6.29 -15.08 18.77
C ILE A 25 7.29 -13.98 18.37
N ARG A 26 6.80 -12.84 17.87
CA ARG A 26 7.66 -11.71 17.51
C ARG A 26 8.41 -11.16 18.71
N ALA A 27 7.73 -10.92 19.83
CA ALA A 27 8.35 -10.45 21.06
C ALA A 27 9.37 -11.44 21.61
N ALA A 28 9.05 -12.74 21.61
CA ALA A 28 9.98 -13.78 22.05
C ALA A 28 11.23 -13.86 21.16
N ALA A 29 11.07 -13.78 19.84
CA ALA A 29 12.19 -13.77 18.90
C ALA A 29 13.06 -12.52 19.09
N GLN A 30 12.46 -11.34 19.27
CA GLN A 30 13.21 -10.09 19.56
C GLN A 30 14.02 -10.20 20.85
N GLN A 31 13.43 -10.72 21.93
CA GLN A 31 14.13 -10.93 23.19
C GLN A 31 15.30 -11.90 23.02
N PHE A 32 15.07 -13.02 22.33
CA PHE A 32 16.11 -13.99 22.04
C PHE A 32 17.25 -13.37 21.22
N VAL A 33 16.91 -12.66 20.14
CA VAL A 33 17.86 -11.97 19.27
C VAL A 33 18.71 -11.00 20.07
N ARG A 34 18.10 -10.18 20.94
CA ARG A 34 18.85 -9.26 21.82
C ARG A 34 19.85 -9.97 22.72
N MET A 35 19.54 -11.19 23.18
CA MET A 35 20.45 -11.97 24.03
C MET A 35 21.61 -12.60 23.25
N VAL A 36 21.40 -12.95 21.98
CA VAL A 36 22.39 -13.69 21.19
C VAL A 36 23.13 -12.85 20.16
N SER A 37 22.64 -11.66 19.84
CA SER A 37 23.25 -10.78 18.83
C SER A 37 24.55 -10.20 19.36
N THR A 38 25.65 -10.52 18.69
CA THR A 38 26.98 -9.94 18.94
C THR A 38 27.56 -9.40 17.64
N PRO A 39 28.49 -8.43 17.68
CA PRO A 39 29.11 -7.91 16.47
C PRO A 39 29.70 -9.00 15.55
N PRO A 40 30.40 -10.05 16.05
CA PRO A 40 30.89 -11.14 15.20
C PRO A 40 29.79 -11.93 14.49
N ILE A 41 28.64 -12.14 15.15
CA ILE A 41 27.50 -12.86 14.55
C ILE A 41 26.88 -12.02 13.44
N ILE A 42 26.69 -10.72 13.69
CA ILE A 42 26.18 -9.78 12.70
C ILE A 42 27.13 -9.75 11.49
N SER A 43 28.43 -9.59 11.71
CA SER A 43 29.45 -9.58 10.65
C SER A 43 29.44 -10.88 9.84
N SER A 44 29.32 -12.02 10.52
CA SER A 44 29.28 -13.33 9.88
C SER A 44 28.06 -13.49 8.96
N LYS A 45 26.87 -13.06 9.41
CA LYS A 45 25.65 -13.15 8.61
C LYS A 45 25.66 -12.18 7.42
N ILE A 46 26.14 -10.94 7.60
CA ILE A 46 26.34 -9.99 6.50
C ILE A 46 27.34 -10.56 5.48
N GLY A 47 28.49 -11.07 5.95
CA GLY A 47 29.52 -11.66 5.08
C GLY A 47 29.01 -12.87 4.30
N THR A 48 28.14 -13.69 4.90
CA THR A 48 27.51 -14.83 4.23
C THR A 48 26.58 -14.36 3.11
N LEU A 49 25.72 -13.36 3.36
CA LEU A 49 24.87 -12.80 2.32
C LEU A 49 25.69 -12.16 1.20
N GLN A 50 26.76 -11.43 1.55
CA GLN A 50 27.66 -10.83 0.57
C GLN A 50 28.35 -11.89 -0.31
N ALA A 51 28.75 -13.03 0.27
CA ALA A 51 29.33 -14.13 -0.49
C ALA A 51 28.32 -14.75 -1.48
N VAL A 52 27.07 -14.93 -1.05
CA VAL A 52 25.97 -15.40 -1.91
C VAL A 52 25.70 -14.39 -3.03
N GLN A 53 25.61 -13.10 -2.72
CA GLN A 53 25.40 -12.02 -3.69
C GLN A 53 26.49 -12.02 -4.77
N ARG A 54 27.77 -12.12 -4.40
CA ARG A 54 28.88 -12.18 -5.37
C ARG A 54 28.79 -13.39 -6.29
N ARG A 55 28.32 -14.54 -5.80
CA ARG A 55 28.13 -15.75 -6.61
C ARG A 55 26.99 -15.58 -7.61
N ILE A 56 25.89 -14.95 -7.22
CA ILE A 56 24.78 -14.66 -8.12
C ILE A 56 25.22 -13.70 -9.21
N ALA A 57 25.94 -12.63 -8.86
CA ALA A 57 26.52 -11.70 -9.81
C ALA A 57 27.52 -12.38 -10.78
N ALA A 58 28.20 -13.44 -10.33
CA ALA A 58 29.04 -14.29 -11.18
C ALA A 58 28.27 -15.34 -12.00
N GLY A 59 26.93 -15.35 -11.94
CA GLY A 59 26.06 -16.22 -12.72
C GLY A 59 25.61 -17.51 -12.04
N ASP A 60 25.98 -17.76 -10.77
CA ASP A 60 25.57 -18.94 -10.02
C ASP A 60 24.16 -18.76 -9.43
N LYS A 61 23.15 -18.92 -10.28
CA LYS A 61 21.73 -18.81 -9.94
C LYS A 61 21.26 -19.86 -8.93
N SER A 62 22.01 -20.96 -8.73
CA SER A 62 21.63 -22.02 -7.79
C SER A 62 21.60 -21.52 -6.33
N ARG A 63 22.36 -20.47 -6.04
CA ARG A 63 22.49 -19.88 -4.70
C ARG A 63 21.36 -18.95 -4.31
N VAL A 64 20.48 -18.60 -5.24
CA VAL A 64 19.40 -17.66 -4.95
C VAL A 64 18.43 -18.20 -3.89
N GLN A 65 18.31 -19.53 -3.76
CA GLN A 65 17.49 -20.17 -2.73
C GLN A 65 17.99 -19.94 -1.29
N GLU A 66 19.24 -19.53 -1.11
CA GLU A 66 19.81 -19.24 0.22
C GLU A 66 19.44 -17.84 0.72
N ILE A 67 19.06 -16.94 -0.20
CA ILE A 67 18.81 -15.54 0.11
C ILE A 67 17.67 -15.35 1.11
N PRO A 68 16.48 -15.99 0.97
CA PRO A 68 15.36 -15.74 1.88
C PRO A 68 15.73 -15.95 3.36
N ALA A 69 16.43 -17.03 3.68
CA ALA A 69 16.84 -17.33 5.05
C ALA A 69 17.86 -16.31 5.58
N LEU A 70 18.83 -15.91 4.75
CA LEU A 70 19.84 -14.91 5.12
C LEU A 70 19.23 -13.51 5.28
N ALA A 71 18.37 -13.10 4.36
CA ALA A 71 17.64 -11.84 4.39
C ALA A 71 16.76 -11.77 5.64
N MET A 72 15.96 -12.79 5.93
CA MET A 72 15.14 -12.84 7.13
C MET A 72 15.97 -12.86 8.41
N THR A 73 17.16 -13.47 8.40
CA THR A 73 18.08 -13.39 9.55
C THR A 73 18.53 -11.96 9.80
N ILE A 74 18.93 -11.24 8.75
CA ILE A 74 19.34 -9.83 8.84
C ILE A 74 18.16 -8.94 9.25
N GLY A 75 16.99 -9.10 8.64
CA GLY A 75 15.78 -8.37 9.01
C GLY A 75 15.37 -8.64 10.46
N THR A 76 15.47 -9.88 10.92
CA THR A 76 15.21 -10.26 12.33
C THR A 76 16.22 -9.60 13.26
N LEU A 77 17.51 -9.58 12.92
CA LEU A 77 18.53 -8.86 13.69
C LEU A 77 18.19 -7.36 13.82
N ALA A 78 17.65 -6.76 12.74
CA ALA A 78 17.26 -5.35 12.69
C ALA A 78 16.04 -5.00 13.55
N THR A 79 15.24 -5.97 13.96
CA THR A 79 14.11 -5.74 14.90
C THR A 79 14.57 -5.29 16.29
N VAL A 80 15.85 -5.51 16.63
CA VAL A 80 16.46 -5.02 17.85
C VAL A 80 17.23 -3.75 17.53
N LYS A 81 16.72 -2.60 17.96
CA LYS A 81 17.29 -1.27 17.68
C LYS A 81 18.80 -1.17 17.92
N GLN A 82 19.33 -1.78 18.99
CA GLN A 82 20.78 -1.79 19.28
C GLN A 82 21.63 -2.47 18.19
N ASN A 83 21.06 -3.37 17.40
CA ASN A 83 21.76 -4.05 16.32
C ASN A 83 21.75 -3.25 15.02
N VAL A 84 20.84 -2.29 14.86
CA VAL A 84 20.68 -1.52 13.62
C VAL A 84 21.93 -0.72 13.32
N ASP A 85 22.46 0.01 14.30
CA ASP A 85 23.70 0.79 14.15
C ASP A 85 24.87 -0.11 13.71
N LEU A 86 24.96 -1.32 14.28
CA LEU A 86 25.99 -2.30 13.93
C LEU A 86 25.77 -2.88 12.53
N LEU A 87 24.52 -3.19 12.17
CA LEU A 87 24.15 -3.68 10.84
C LEU A 87 24.51 -2.66 9.78
N VAL A 88 24.18 -1.38 10.00
CA VAL A 88 24.49 -0.28 9.08
C VAL A 88 26.00 -0.06 9.00
N ALA A 89 26.70 0.07 10.14
CA ALA A 89 28.14 0.29 10.18
C ALA A 89 28.96 -0.83 9.51
N GLN A 90 28.42 -2.06 9.48
CA GLN A 90 29.05 -3.20 8.83
C GLN A 90 28.59 -3.42 7.37
N GLY A 91 27.82 -2.48 6.80
CA GLY A 91 27.37 -2.54 5.41
C GLY A 91 26.22 -3.50 5.15
N GLY A 92 25.46 -3.90 6.18
CA GLY A 92 24.31 -4.81 6.06
C GLY A 92 23.21 -4.26 5.16
N PHE A 93 22.94 -2.95 5.22
CA PHE A 93 21.98 -2.29 4.32
C PHE A 93 22.45 -2.35 2.86
N GLU A 94 23.71 -2.00 2.61
CA GLU A 94 24.31 -2.02 1.26
C GLU A 94 24.33 -3.42 0.64
N VAL A 95 24.61 -4.45 1.44
CA VAL A 95 24.56 -5.85 0.99
C VAL A 95 23.12 -6.27 0.68
N MET A 96 22.13 -5.89 1.50
CA MET A 96 20.72 -6.19 1.21
C MET A 96 20.23 -5.50 -0.07
N LYS A 97 20.55 -4.21 -0.22
CA LYS A 97 20.25 -3.41 -1.42
C LYS A 97 20.85 -4.01 -2.68
N SER A 98 22.16 -4.26 -2.69
CA SER A 98 22.85 -4.85 -3.84
C SER A 98 22.33 -6.25 -4.18
N THR A 99 22.02 -7.06 -3.18
CA THR A 99 21.39 -8.37 -3.39
C THR A 99 20.01 -8.24 -4.03
N PHE A 100 19.19 -7.30 -3.57
CA PHE A 100 17.87 -7.03 -4.15
C PHE A 100 17.95 -6.62 -5.61
N ILE A 101 18.82 -5.66 -5.95
CA ILE A 101 19.01 -5.19 -7.32
C ILE A 101 19.51 -6.32 -8.23
N GLU A 102 20.44 -7.13 -7.73
CA GLU A 102 20.95 -8.30 -8.47
C GLU A 102 19.85 -9.31 -8.74
N VAL A 103 19.06 -9.68 -7.72
CA VAL A 103 17.93 -10.60 -7.89
C VAL A 103 16.86 -10.02 -8.80
N CYS A 104 16.64 -8.70 -8.81
CA CYS A 104 15.73 -8.06 -9.76
C CYS A 104 16.25 -8.14 -11.21
N SER A 105 17.57 -8.15 -11.40
CA SER A 105 18.24 -8.08 -12.70
C SER A 105 18.45 -9.45 -13.35
N VAL A 106 18.60 -10.51 -12.57
CA VAL A 106 18.74 -11.87 -13.12
C VAL A 106 17.49 -12.32 -13.88
N GLU A 107 17.73 -13.16 -14.89
CA GLU A 107 16.68 -13.83 -15.67
C GLU A 107 15.69 -14.56 -14.78
N LYS A 108 14.43 -14.61 -15.22
CA LYS A 108 13.32 -15.20 -14.48
C LYS A 108 13.61 -16.64 -14.04
N PHE A 109 13.46 -16.93 -12.75
CA PHE A 109 13.58 -18.29 -12.22
C PHE A 109 12.41 -18.65 -11.28
N PRO A 110 12.11 -19.94 -11.08
CA PRO A 110 11.07 -20.38 -10.15
C PRO A 110 11.34 -19.83 -8.75
N GLN A 111 10.32 -19.28 -8.08
CA GLN A 111 10.40 -18.66 -6.74
C GLN A 111 11.02 -17.25 -6.68
N GLN A 112 11.47 -16.65 -7.77
CA GLN A 112 12.04 -15.29 -7.74
C GLN A 112 11.12 -14.25 -7.10
N ALA A 113 9.82 -14.34 -7.34
CA ALA A 113 8.82 -13.48 -6.72
C ALA A 113 8.85 -13.56 -5.18
N SER A 114 8.88 -14.77 -4.62
CA SER A 114 8.95 -14.99 -3.17
C SER A 114 10.29 -14.53 -2.58
N VAL A 115 11.41 -14.74 -3.30
CA VAL A 115 12.73 -14.24 -2.88
C VAL A 115 12.75 -12.71 -2.83
N LEU A 116 12.22 -12.04 -3.86
CA LEU A 116 12.13 -10.59 -3.91
C LEU A 116 11.22 -10.04 -2.81
N ALA A 117 10.05 -10.64 -2.59
CA ALA A 117 9.14 -10.25 -1.51
C ALA A 117 9.81 -10.39 -0.14
N THR A 118 10.52 -11.49 0.11
CA THR A 118 11.25 -11.73 1.36
C THR A 118 12.38 -10.71 1.57
N LEU A 119 13.15 -10.42 0.52
CA LEU A 119 14.20 -9.40 0.56
C LEU A 119 13.63 -8.02 0.90
N MET A 120 12.55 -7.61 0.22
CA MET A 120 11.87 -6.34 0.49
C MET A 120 11.36 -6.27 1.92
N ASN A 121 10.68 -7.32 2.40
CA ASN A 121 10.20 -7.38 3.79
C ASN A 121 11.34 -7.22 4.80
N ALA A 122 12.44 -7.95 4.61
CA ALA A 122 13.61 -7.86 5.50
C ALA A 122 14.32 -6.50 5.42
N MET A 123 14.41 -5.89 4.23
CA MET A 123 14.93 -4.52 4.07
C MET A 123 14.05 -3.50 4.77
N GLN A 124 12.72 -3.63 4.69
CA GLN A 124 11.79 -2.74 5.36
C GLN A 124 12.00 -2.73 6.89
N GLU A 125 12.29 -3.88 7.50
CA GLU A 125 12.62 -3.94 8.93
C GLU A 125 13.88 -3.12 9.27
N LEU A 126 14.91 -3.21 8.43
CA LEU A 126 16.12 -2.41 8.59
C LEU A 126 15.85 -0.92 8.40
N MET A 127 15.10 -0.55 7.35
CA MET A 127 14.73 0.84 7.07
C MET A 127 13.90 1.45 8.19
N ARG A 128 12.87 0.75 8.69
CA ARG A 128 11.98 1.26 9.75
C ARG A 128 12.75 1.57 11.03
N ASN A 129 13.71 0.71 11.41
CA ASN A 129 14.44 0.88 12.65
C ASN A 129 15.69 1.77 12.51
N ASP A 130 16.18 2.02 11.28
CA ASP A 130 17.25 2.98 10.99
C ASP A 130 16.75 4.42 10.83
N ARG A 131 15.42 4.61 10.75
CA ARG A 131 14.79 5.93 10.56
C ARG A 131 15.23 6.99 11.55
N GLU A 132 15.71 6.67 12.74
CA GLU A 132 16.16 7.69 13.71
C GLU A 132 17.59 8.20 13.46
N ASN A 133 18.41 7.48 12.69
CA ASN A 133 19.83 7.78 12.48
C ASN A 133 20.13 8.54 11.18
N HIS A 134 19.14 8.70 10.29
CA HIS A 134 19.09 9.66 9.17
C HIS A 134 20.34 9.84 8.28
N SER A 135 21.26 8.88 8.22
CA SER A 135 22.49 9.06 7.43
C SER A 135 22.37 8.60 5.97
N HIS A 136 21.26 7.97 5.60
CA HIS A 136 21.03 7.44 4.27
C HIS A 136 19.77 8.07 3.69
N GLU A 137 19.94 9.10 2.86
CA GLU A 137 18.99 9.32 1.77
C GLU A 137 18.86 7.98 1.06
N TYR A 138 17.73 7.28 1.25
CA TYR A 138 17.60 5.94 0.69
C TYR A 138 17.83 6.03 -0.82
N ASP A 139 18.86 5.32 -1.26
CA ASP A 139 19.28 5.25 -2.64
C ASP A 139 18.07 4.92 -3.53
N LEU A 140 17.80 5.80 -4.51
CA LEU A 140 16.71 5.65 -5.46
C LEU A 140 16.83 4.37 -6.31
N SER A 141 17.98 3.69 -6.27
CA SER A 141 18.12 2.35 -6.85
C SER A 141 17.20 1.30 -6.21
N ILE A 142 16.83 1.45 -4.93
CA ILE A 142 15.84 0.57 -4.29
C ILE A 142 14.45 0.82 -4.88
N LEU A 143 14.11 2.09 -5.12
CA LEU A 143 12.87 2.47 -5.78
C LEU A 143 12.81 1.88 -7.20
N ASP A 144 13.90 1.98 -7.96
CA ASP A 144 13.99 1.38 -9.29
C ASP A 144 13.82 -0.14 -9.26
N GLY A 145 14.45 -0.82 -8.30
CA GLY A 145 14.27 -2.25 -8.09
C GLY A 145 12.83 -2.62 -7.72
N ALA A 146 12.16 -1.84 -6.87
CA ALA A 146 10.75 -2.07 -6.49
C ALA A 146 9.81 -1.90 -7.68
N LEU A 147 9.96 -0.83 -8.47
CA LEU A 147 9.19 -0.60 -9.69
C LEU A 147 9.44 -1.71 -10.73
N GLN A 148 10.68 -2.17 -10.88
CA GLN A 148 11.01 -3.29 -11.74
C GLN A 148 10.34 -4.58 -11.26
N ALA A 149 10.35 -4.85 -9.96
CA ALA A 149 9.67 -6.01 -9.36
C ALA A 149 8.16 -5.96 -9.59
N MET A 150 7.52 -4.80 -9.43
CA MET A 150 6.09 -4.60 -9.73
C MET A 150 5.78 -4.84 -11.20
N SER A 151 6.64 -4.35 -12.10
CA SER A 151 6.48 -4.55 -13.55
C SER A 151 6.58 -6.03 -13.93
N LYS A 152 7.58 -6.75 -13.40
CA LYS A 152 7.82 -8.18 -13.73
C LYS A 152 6.87 -9.14 -13.01
N TYR A 153 6.49 -8.84 -11.77
CA TYR A 153 5.83 -9.77 -10.84
C TYR A 153 4.57 -9.21 -10.19
N GLY A 154 4.04 -8.07 -10.65
CA GLY A 154 2.86 -7.43 -10.08
C GLY A 154 1.55 -8.20 -10.19
N LYS A 155 1.55 -9.45 -10.67
CA LYS A 155 0.42 -10.40 -10.50
C LYS A 155 0.49 -11.17 -9.17
N SER A 156 1.65 -11.21 -8.52
CA SER A 156 1.80 -11.75 -7.17
C SER A 156 1.40 -10.67 -6.17
N ALA A 157 0.33 -10.92 -5.41
CA ALA A 157 -0.11 -10.03 -4.34
C ALA A 157 1.03 -9.80 -3.33
N GLU A 158 1.79 -10.85 -2.98
CA GLU A 158 2.94 -10.74 -2.07
C GLU A 158 4.00 -9.75 -2.58
N VAL A 159 4.37 -9.81 -3.86
CA VAL A 159 5.34 -8.85 -4.43
C VAL A 159 4.74 -7.45 -4.53
N ALA A 160 3.48 -7.34 -4.93
CA ALA A 160 2.77 -6.06 -5.00
C ALA A 160 2.76 -5.35 -3.63
N THR A 161 2.29 -6.04 -2.59
CA THR A 161 2.24 -5.53 -1.21
C THR A 161 3.62 -5.13 -0.71
N GLN A 162 4.63 -6.00 -0.88
CA GLN A 162 5.98 -5.71 -0.38
C GLN A 162 6.67 -4.58 -1.15
N ALA A 163 6.47 -4.49 -2.46
CA ALA A 163 7.02 -3.38 -3.25
C ALA A 163 6.37 -2.04 -2.85
N LEU A 164 5.04 -2.00 -2.71
CA LEU A 164 4.32 -0.81 -2.26
C LEU A 164 4.75 -0.38 -0.86
N LYS A 165 4.88 -1.31 0.08
CA LYS A 165 5.38 -1.00 1.44
C LYS A 165 6.82 -0.45 1.42
N THR A 166 7.70 -1.01 0.60
CA THR A 166 9.06 -0.47 0.42
C THR A 166 9.02 0.93 -0.17
N ILE A 167 8.20 1.17 -1.19
CA ILE A 167 8.03 2.49 -1.82
C ILE A 167 7.50 3.51 -0.81
N ALA A 168 6.51 3.15 0.01
CA ALA A 168 5.99 4.03 1.06
C ALA A 168 7.08 4.44 2.07
N LEU A 169 7.97 3.51 2.45
CA LEU A 169 9.11 3.84 3.31
C LEU A 169 10.07 4.84 2.63
N ILE A 170 10.35 4.67 1.33
CA ILE A 170 11.21 5.60 0.58
C ILE A 170 10.53 6.98 0.46
N ALA A 171 9.25 7.00 0.07
CA ALA A 171 8.45 8.21 -0.11
C ALA A 171 8.17 8.97 1.19
N SER A 172 8.26 8.31 2.34
CA SER A 172 8.14 8.97 3.65
C SER A 172 9.28 9.94 3.96
N ILE A 173 10.39 9.86 3.20
CA ILE A 173 11.45 10.86 3.23
C ILE A 173 11.07 11.99 2.28
N PRO A 174 10.83 13.22 2.77
CA PRO A 174 10.36 14.33 1.93
C PRO A 174 11.25 14.60 0.70
N ALA A 175 12.57 14.47 0.83
CA ALA A 175 13.52 14.65 -0.26
C ALA A 175 13.31 13.67 -1.43
N ASN A 176 12.71 12.50 -1.19
CA ASN A 176 12.49 11.47 -2.20
C ASN A 176 11.15 11.59 -2.92
N GLN A 177 10.21 12.41 -2.42
CA GLN A 177 8.84 12.45 -2.94
C GLN A 177 8.79 12.89 -4.41
N ALA A 178 9.53 13.94 -4.77
CA ALA A 178 9.60 14.42 -6.15
C ALA A 178 10.12 13.33 -7.10
N ALA A 179 11.20 12.63 -6.71
CA ALA A 179 11.76 11.53 -7.49
C ALA A 179 10.79 10.35 -7.64
N CYS A 180 9.97 10.06 -6.61
CA CYS A 180 8.92 9.04 -6.71
C CYS A 180 7.85 9.42 -7.73
N LEU A 181 7.41 10.67 -7.73
CA LEU A 181 6.43 11.18 -8.69
C LEU A 181 6.98 11.17 -10.12
N ASP A 182 8.24 11.58 -10.31
CA ASP A 182 8.91 11.61 -11.62
C ASP A 182 9.13 10.20 -12.20
N LYS A 183 9.38 9.21 -11.34
CA LYS A 183 9.55 7.81 -11.74
C LYS A 183 8.22 7.07 -11.98
N GLY A 184 7.08 7.74 -11.84
CA GLY A 184 5.77 7.18 -12.16
C GLY A 184 5.21 6.22 -11.10
N VAL A 185 5.52 6.46 -9.81
CA VAL A 185 5.01 5.63 -8.71
C VAL A 185 3.48 5.64 -8.64
N LEU A 186 2.82 6.75 -8.95
CA LEU A 186 1.36 6.86 -8.91
C LEU A 186 0.72 5.95 -9.96
N GLU A 187 1.25 5.93 -11.18
CA GLU A 187 0.79 5.09 -12.28
C GLU A 187 1.04 3.61 -11.96
N ALA A 188 2.22 3.27 -11.44
CA ALA A 188 2.53 1.91 -11.03
C ALA A 188 1.60 1.42 -9.92
N THR A 189 1.29 2.27 -8.94
CA THR A 189 0.36 1.99 -7.84
C THR A 189 -1.06 1.80 -8.36
N SER A 190 -1.53 2.71 -9.23
CA SER A 190 -2.83 2.65 -9.89
C SER A 190 -3.03 1.33 -10.66
N VAL A 191 -2.01 0.89 -11.40
CA VAL A 191 -2.03 -0.39 -12.12
C VAL A 191 -2.15 -1.59 -11.17
N LEU A 192 -1.57 -1.53 -9.97
CA LEU A 192 -1.73 -2.61 -8.99
C LEU A 192 -3.10 -2.60 -8.33
N ILE A 193 -3.66 -1.42 -8.02
CA ILE A 193 -5.04 -1.30 -7.53
C ILE A 193 -6.01 -1.97 -8.51
N GLY A 194 -5.89 -1.66 -9.81
CA GLY A 194 -6.75 -2.28 -10.83
C GLY A 194 -6.53 -3.80 -11.02
N LYS A 195 -5.36 -4.33 -10.65
CA LYS A 195 -5.06 -5.78 -10.75
C LYS A 195 -5.48 -6.58 -9.52
N HIS A 196 -5.54 -5.94 -8.36
CA HIS A 196 -5.75 -6.56 -7.05
C HIS A 196 -6.86 -5.84 -6.28
N GLY A 197 -7.93 -5.44 -7.00
CA GLY A 197 -9.01 -4.62 -6.47
C GLY A 197 -9.83 -5.27 -5.34
N ASP A 198 -9.61 -6.56 -5.09
CA ASP A 198 -10.22 -7.40 -4.05
C ASP A 198 -9.23 -7.76 -2.93
N ASN A 199 -7.93 -7.48 -3.10
CA ASN A 199 -6.91 -7.85 -2.12
C ASN A 199 -6.63 -6.71 -1.14
N VAL A 200 -7.26 -6.77 0.04
CA VAL A 200 -7.15 -5.75 1.10
C VAL A 200 -5.69 -5.42 1.43
N GLU A 201 -4.79 -6.40 1.56
CA GLU A 201 -3.38 -6.13 1.91
C GLU A 201 -2.62 -5.35 0.83
N VAL A 202 -2.95 -5.57 -0.46
CA VAL A 202 -2.39 -4.77 -1.57
C VAL A 202 -2.99 -3.37 -1.58
N LEU A 203 -4.30 -3.26 -1.37
CA LEU A 203 -5.00 -1.97 -1.36
C LEU A 203 -4.55 -1.08 -0.20
N GLU A 204 -4.37 -1.64 1.01
CA GLU A 204 -3.81 -0.92 2.16
C GLU A 204 -2.40 -0.40 1.87
N ALA A 205 -1.55 -1.23 1.25
CA ALA A 205 -0.20 -0.80 0.87
C ALA A 205 -0.23 0.28 -0.22
N ALA A 206 -1.19 0.21 -1.14
CA ALA A 206 -1.38 1.21 -2.19
C ALA A 206 -1.88 2.53 -1.61
N GLU A 207 -2.89 2.50 -0.73
CA GLU A 207 -3.39 3.65 0.02
C GLU A 207 -2.24 4.35 0.74
N LEU A 208 -1.40 3.61 1.45
CA LEU A 208 -0.25 4.18 2.16
C LEU A 208 0.73 4.91 1.23
N VAL A 209 1.00 4.36 0.04
CA VAL A 209 1.86 5.04 -0.96
C VAL A 209 1.21 6.34 -1.44
N LEU A 210 -0.08 6.27 -1.80
CA LEU A 210 -0.81 7.42 -2.31
C LEU A 210 -0.93 8.53 -1.26
N SER A 211 -1.29 8.20 -0.02
CA SER A 211 -1.41 9.19 1.07
C SER A 211 -0.06 9.79 1.47
N THR A 212 1.04 9.03 1.31
CA THR A 212 2.41 9.54 1.55
C THR A 212 2.86 10.52 0.46
N LEU A 213 2.56 10.24 -0.81
CA LEU A 213 2.99 11.09 -1.94
C LEU A 213 2.04 12.26 -2.21
N CYS A 214 0.78 12.11 -1.82
CA CYS A 214 -0.30 13.04 -2.09
C CYS A 214 -1.03 13.41 -0.78
N PRO A 215 -0.35 14.00 0.22
CA PRO A 215 -0.93 14.29 1.54
C PRO A 215 -2.02 15.37 1.54
N GLY A 216 -2.24 16.05 0.40
CA GLY A 216 -3.30 17.05 0.21
C GLY A 216 -2.96 18.11 -0.84
N GLY A 217 -3.89 19.05 -1.06
CA GLY A 217 -3.70 20.23 -1.89
C GLY A 217 -3.29 19.93 -3.34
N ALA A 218 -2.30 20.66 -3.86
CA ALA A 218 -1.84 20.53 -5.24
C ALA A 218 -1.25 19.15 -5.57
N GLN A 219 -0.69 18.43 -4.57
CA GLN A 219 -0.16 17.09 -4.79
C GLN A 219 -1.27 16.04 -4.88
N ALA A 220 -2.38 16.23 -4.16
CA ALA A 220 -3.56 15.36 -4.30
C ALA A 220 -4.25 15.52 -5.66
N ALA A 221 -4.15 16.71 -6.27
CA ALA A 221 -4.64 16.94 -7.63
C ALA A 221 -3.98 16.00 -8.68
N GLU A 222 -2.74 15.55 -8.44
CA GLU A 222 -2.04 14.59 -9.31
C GLU A 222 -2.78 13.25 -9.44
N LEU A 223 -3.53 12.83 -8.40
CA LEU A 223 -4.30 11.58 -8.44
C LEU A 223 -5.41 11.64 -9.50
N ALA A 224 -6.06 12.80 -9.61
CA ALA A 224 -7.14 13.03 -10.57
C ALA A 224 -6.60 13.15 -12.00
N THR A 225 -5.49 13.88 -12.19
CA THR A 225 -4.92 14.11 -13.53
C THR A 225 -4.25 12.86 -14.12
N ARG A 226 -3.71 11.97 -13.27
CA ARG A 226 -3.01 10.75 -13.70
C ARG A 226 -3.91 9.51 -13.77
N GLN A 227 -5.23 9.68 -13.76
CA GLN A 227 -6.21 8.58 -13.85
C GLN A 227 -6.03 7.51 -12.74
N VAL A 228 -5.63 7.92 -11.53
CA VAL A 228 -5.57 7.02 -10.37
C VAL A 228 -6.98 6.82 -9.79
N VAL A 229 -7.77 7.90 -9.72
CA VAL A 229 -9.12 7.92 -9.13
C VAL A 229 -10.08 6.86 -9.72
N PRO A 230 -10.16 6.64 -11.05
CA PRO A 230 -11.01 5.58 -11.60
C PRO A 230 -10.70 4.18 -11.06
N ASN A 231 -9.42 3.84 -10.91
CA ASN A 231 -9.03 2.53 -10.37
C ASN A 231 -9.33 2.43 -8.87
N ILE A 232 -9.23 3.53 -8.13
CA ILE A 232 -9.66 3.56 -6.72
C ILE A 232 -11.17 3.28 -6.64
N PHE A 233 -12.01 3.95 -7.43
CA PHE A 233 -13.45 3.68 -7.46
C PHE A 233 -13.76 2.24 -7.86
N SER A 234 -13.03 1.67 -8.83
CA SER A 234 -13.21 0.27 -9.21
C SER A 234 -12.89 -0.70 -8.07
N ALA A 235 -11.83 -0.45 -7.29
CA ALA A 235 -11.48 -1.28 -6.14
C ALA A 235 -12.51 -1.11 -5.00
N LEU A 236 -12.93 0.12 -4.73
CA LEU A 236 -13.98 0.41 -3.76
C LEU A 236 -15.30 -0.29 -4.09
N ASN A 237 -15.67 -0.37 -5.38
CA ASN A 237 -16.85 -1.11 -5.81
C ASN A 237 -16.75 -2.60 -5.45
N GLY A 238 -15.59 -3.22 -5.70
CA GLY A 238 -15.35 -4.61 -5.30
C GLY A 238 -15.45 -4.82 -3.78
N LEU A 239 -14.91 -3.89 -2.99
CA LEU A 239 -15.01 -3.94 -1.53
C LEU A 239 -16.42 -3.71 -0.99
N ALA A 240 -17.27 -2.96 -1.73
CA ALA A 240 -18.67 -2.77 -1.38
C ALA A 240 -19.49 -4.06 -1.56
N GLU A 241 -19.22 -4.84 -2.61
CA GLU A 241 -19.90 -6.11 -2.86
C GLU A 241 -19.66 -7.15 -1.75
N GLU A 242 -18.49 -7.09 -1.08
CA GLU A 242 -18.08 -8.06 -0.07
C GLU A 242 -18.43 -7.66 1.38
N GLY A 243 -18.58 -6.37 1.68
CA GLY A 243 -18.82 -5.89 3.06
C GLY A 243 -17.74 -6.30 4.06
N ASN A 244 -16.47 -6.37 3.61
CA ASN A 244 -15.36 -6.89 4.41
C ASN A 244 -14.91 -5.89 5.48
N LYS A 245 -15.18 -6.17 6.76
CA LYS A 245 -14.79 -5.31 7.89
C LYS A 245 -13.29 -5.02 7.98
N GLU A 246 -12.44 -5.94 7.52
CA GLU A 246 -10.98 -5.70 7.48
C GLU A 246 -10.62 -4.58 6.50
N ALA A 247 -11.48 -4.29 5.52
CA ALA A 247 -11.27 -3.26 4.52
C ALA A 247 -11.71 -1.84 4.98
N ILE A 248 -12.33 -1.69 6.16
CA ILE A 248 -12.78 -0.37 6.66
C ILE A 248 -11.67 0.70 6.62
N PRO A 249 -10.43 0.44 7.12
CA PRO A 249 -9.37 1.44 7.08
C PRO A 249 -9.01 1.87 5.66
N VAL A 250 -8.94 0.92 4.72
CA VAL A 250 -8.57 1.21 3.33
C VAL A 250 -9.68 1.94 2.58
N VAL A 251 -10.95 1.59 2.83
CA VAL A 251 -12.12 2.30 2.28
C VAL A 251 -12.07 3.76 2.70
N LYS A 252 -11.88 4.03 3.99
CA LYS A 252 -11.79 5.40 4.52
C LYS A 252 -10.61 6.17 3.94
N GLY A 253 -9.43 5.55 3.86
CA GLY A 253 -8.22 6.16 3.30
C GLY A 253 -8.41 6.55 1.83
N PHE A 254 -8.97 5.67 1.01
CA PHE A 254 -9.25 5.95 -0.39
C PHE A 254 -10.33 7.02 -0.60
N LEU A 255 -11.42 7.00 0.17
CA LEU A 255 -12.45 8.04 0.09
C LEU A 255 -11.87 9.42 0.43
N ARG A 256 -10.99 9.49 1.44
CA ARG A 256 -10.25 10.72 1.78
C ARG A 256 -9.33 11.16 0.65
N LEU A 257 -8.55 10.25 0.05
CA LEU A 257 -7.67 10.58 -1.06
C LEU A 257 -8.43 11.12 -2.28
N ILE A 258 -9.59 10.52 -2.59
CA ILE A 258 -10.48 11.03 -3.63
C ILE A 258 -10.98 12.43 -3.25
N ALA A 259 -11.40 12.62 -1.99
CA ALA A 259 -11.88 13.91 -1.51
C ALA A 259 -10.82 15.00 -1.66
N ASP A 260 -9.59 14.73 -1.21
CA ASP A 260 -8.45 15.63 -1.30
C ASP A 260 -8.03 15.91 -2.76
N SER A 261 -8.20 14.93 -3.65
CA SER A 261 -7.90 15.10 -5.09
C SER A 261 -8.84 16.09 -5.79
N ALA A 262 -10.06 16.26 -5.28
CA ALA A 262 -11.07 17.20 -5.79
C ALA A 262 -10.88 18.65 -5.28
N SER A 263 -9.67 19.03 -4.85
CA SER A 263 -9.36 20.32 -4.22
C SER A 263 -9.44 21.55 -5.13
N THR A 264 -9.53 21.38 -6.45
CA THR A 264 -9.65 22.50 -7.41
C THR A 264 -10.85 22.28 -8.34
N PRO A 265 -11.46 23.32 -8.94
CA PRO A 265 -12.56 23.13 -9.89
C PRO A 265 -12.21 22.19 -11.05
N ALA A 266 -10.97 22.24 -11.55
CA ALA A 266 -10.52 21.37 -12.63
C ALA A 266 -10.47 19.89 -12.21
N THR A 267 -9.87 19.60 -11.05
CA THR A 267 -9.78 18.21 -10.56
C THR A 267 -11.11 17.71 -10.01
N LYS A 268 -11.94 18.58 -9.44
CA LYS A 268 -13.34 18.31 -9.09
C LYS A 268 -14.10 17.77 -10.30
N ASN A 269 -13.93 18.40 -11.46
CA ASN A 269 -14.57 17.98 -12.70
C ASN A 269 -14.05 16.62 -13.18
N LEU A 270 -12.77 16.35 -13.02
CA LEU A 270 -12.19 15.04 -13.38
C LEU A 270 -12.76 13.92 -12.49
N VAL A 271 -12.79 14.12 -11.17
CA VAL A 271 -13.36 13.15 -10.22
C VAL A 271 -14.84 12.93 -10.49
N ALA A 272 -15.62 13.99 -10.65
CA ALA A 272 -17.05 13.92 -10.94
C ALA A 272 -17.36 13.26 -12.30
N SER A 273 -16.40 13.26 -13.23
CA SER A 273 -16.58 12.62 -14.55
C SER A 273 -16.38 11.10 -14.53
N VAL A 274 -15.94 10.52 -13.41
CA VAL A 274 -15.75 9.07 -13.30
C VAL A 274 -17.11 8.37 -13.31
N PRO A 275 -17.38 7.50 -14.31
CA PRO A 275 -18.66 6.81 -14.42
C PRO A 275 -18.95 5.95 -13.19
N GLY A 276 -20.14 6.08 -12.61
CA GLY A 276 -20.58 5.29 -11.46
C GLY A 276 -19.99 5.72 -10.11
N ALA A 277 -19.21 6.81 -10.03
CA ALA A 277 -18.60 7.27 -8.78
C ALA A 277 -19.61 7.43 -7.63
N THR A 278 -20.78 8.04 -7.90
CA THR A 278 -21.85 8.19 -6.90
C THR A 278 -22.45 6.85 -6.50
N ASP A 279 -22.66 5.96 -7.46
CA ASP A 279 -23.26 4.64 -7.22
C ASP A 279 -22.35 3.78 -6.33
N VAL A 280 -21.03 3.84 -6.54
CA VAL A 280 -20.04 3.18 -5.69
C VAL A 280 -20.06 3.71 -4.27
N ILE A 281 -20.12 5.03 -4.08
CA ILE A 281 -20.15 5.61 -2.73
C ILE A 281 -21.42 5.20 -1.98
N THR A 282 -22.57 5.21 -2.65
CA THR A 282 -23.82 4.70 -2.04
C THR A 282 -23.70 3.22 -1.68
N ALA A 283 -23.16 2.40 -2.59
CA ALA A 283 -22.97 0.99 -2.31
C ALA A 283 -22.07 0.76 -1.08
N LEU A 284 -21.05 1.59 -0.87
CA LEU A 284 -20.23 1.55 0.35
C LEU A 284 -21.03 1.93 1.61
N MET A 285 -21.88 2.96 1.55
CA MET A 285 -22.72 3.34 2.68
C MET A 285 -23.70 2.22 3.07
N ASP A 286 -24.25 1.51 2.08
CA ASP A 286 -25.14 0.37 2.30
C ASP A 286 -24.38 -0.87 2.81
N ALA A 287 -23.16 -1.09 2.34
CA ALA A 287 -22.36 -2.27 2.68
C ALA A 287 -21.69 -2.19 4.06
N TYR A 288 -21.39 -0.98 4.55
CA TYR A 288 -20.64 -0.76 5.78
C TYR A 288 -21.46 0.01 6.82
N ASP A 289 -21.90 -0.72 7.86
CA ASP A 289 -22.47 -0.15 9.09
C ASP A 289 -21.34 0.35 10.02
N ASP A 290 -20.54 1.31 9.54
CA ASP A 290 -19.47 2.00 10.26
C ASP A 290 -19.63 3.51 10.08
N GLU A 291 -19.83 4.25 11.19
CA GLU A 291 -20.00 5.71 11.19
C GLU A 291 -18.84 6.41 10.50
N GLY A 292 -17.62 5.91 10.66
CA GLY A 292 -16.44 6.49 10.03
C GLY A 292 -16.36 6.26 8.52
N VAL A 293 -16.94 5.17 8.00
CA VAL A 293 -17.10 4.95 6.55
C VAL A 293 -18.19 5.87 6.02
N GLN A 294 -19.32 5.99 6.71
CA GLN A 294 -20.41 6.90 6.33
C GLN A 294 -19.92 8.35 6.25
N ASP A 295 -19.24 8.84 7.28
CA ASP A 295 -18.62 10.18 7.28
C ASP A 295 -17.65 10.36 6.10
N ALA A 296 -16.82 9.35 5.82
CA ALA A 296 -15.87 9.42 4.71
C ALA A 296 -16.58 9.46 3.35
N CYS A 297 -17.68 8.71 3.18
CA CYS A 297 -18.52 8.73 1.99
C CYS A 297 -19.13 10.11 1.77
N ILE A 298 -19.72 10.70 2.81
CA ILE A 298 -20.34 12.04 2.78
C ILE A 298 -19.30 13.10 2.40
N ASN A 299 -18.17 13.13 3.10
CA ASN A 299 -17.08 14.07 2.80
C ASN A 299 -16.55 13.91 1.37
N CYS A 300 -16.49 12.68 0.86
CA CYS A 300 -16.09 12.40 -0.53
C CYS A 300 -17.11 12.97 -1.53
N LEU A 301 -18.40 12.71 -1.31
CA LEU A 301 -19.49 13.25 -2.13
C LEU A 301 -19.47 14.78 -2.14
N GLU A 302 -19.39 15.43 -0.98
CA GLU A 302 -19.34 16.90 -0.87
C GLU A 302 -18.18 17.52 -1.65
N SER A 303 -17.04 16.83 -1.73
CA SER A 303 -15.84 17.35 -2.36
C SER A 303 -16.00 17.49 -3.88
N PHE A 304 -16.69 16.55 -4.55
CA PHE A 304 -16.79 16.53 -6.01
C PHE A 304 -18.19 16.76 -6.59
N ILE A 305 -19.24 16.68 -5.78
CA ILE A 305 -20.60 17.07 -6.19
C ILE A 305 -20.66 18.59 -6.38
N ARG A 306 -21.30 19.02 -7.47
CA ARG A 306 -21.45 20.44 -7.80
C ARG A 306 -22.85 20.92 -7.42
N GLU A 307 -22.97 22.18 -7.01
CA GLU A 307 -24.27 22.82 -6.80
C GLU A 307 -25.14 22.76 -8.06
N GLU A 308 -24.52 22.84 -9.25
CA GLU A 308 -25.18 22.70 -10.55
C GLU A 308 -25.69 21.29 -10.85
N ASP A 309 -25.20 20.26 -10.17
CA ASP A 309 -25.73 18.89 -10.25
C ASP A 309 -26.90 18.70 -9.26
N VAL A 310 -26.83 19.37 -8.11
CA VAL A 310 -27.87 19.35 -7.07
C VAL A 310 -29.11 20.18 -7.45
N LEU A 311 -28.91 21.37 -8.04
CA LEU A 311 -29.98 22.33 -8.38
C LEU A 311 -31.04 21.78 -9.35
N PRO A 312 -30.70 21.14 -10.47
CA PRO A 312 -31.69 20.54 -11.38
C PRO A 312 -32.48 19.43 -10.73
N ILE A 313 -31.86 18.71 -9.80
CA ILE A 313 -32.43 17.59 -9.07
C ILE A 313 -33.41 18.10 -8.00
N VAL A 314 -33.02 19.12 -7.21
CA VAL A 314 -33.88 19.83 -6.26
C VAL A 314 -35.05 20.53 -6.98
N LYS A 315 -34.81 21.14 -8.15
CA LYS A 315 -35.88 21.73 -8.97
C LYS A 315 -36.86 20.68 -9.48
N LYS A 316 -36.37 19.51 -9.93
CA LYS A 316 -37.24 18.38 -10.31
C LYS A 316 -38.04 17.87 -9.13
N LEU A 317 -37.44 17.71 -7.94
CA LEU A 317 -38.18 17.35 -6.73
C LEU A 317 -39.26 18.34 -6.37
N ARG A 318 -38.95 19.63 -6.42
CA ARG A 318 -39.92 20.68 -6.11
C ARG A 318 -41.13 20.62 -7.05
N LEU A 319 -40.88 20.52 -8.35
CA LEU A 319 -41.93 20.36 -9.36
C LEU A 319 -42.77 19.12 -9.10
N VAL A 320 -42.11 18.01 -8.76
CA VAL A 320 -42.79 16.75 -8.50
C VAL A 320 -43.58 16.78 -7.18
N SER A 321 -43.07 17.42 -6.13
CA SER A 321 -43.76 17.64 -4.85
C SER A 321 -45.03 18.50 -5.05
N GLU A 322 -44.91 19.58 -5.83
CA GLU A 322 -46.04 20.42 -6.23
C GLU A 322 -47.10 19.61 -7.02
N GLU A 323 -46.69 18.65 -7.85
CA GLU A 323 -47.60 17.75 -8.59
C GLU A 323 -48.25 16.63 -7.73
N VAL A 324 -47.61 16.20 -6.63
CA VAL A 324 -48.17 15.22 -5.67
C VAL A 324 -49.24 15.86 -4.82
N VAL A 325 -48.98 17.07 -4.32
CA VAL A 325 -49.95 17.88 -3.58
C VAL A 325 -51.19 18.15 -4.44
N ALA A 326 -51.03 18.20 -5.77
CA ALA A 326 -52.11 18.31 -6.74
C ALA A 326 -52.86 16.99 -7.06
N GLY A 327 -52.57 15.87 -6.36
CA GLY A 327 -53.39 14.66 -6.35
C GLY A 327 -53.15 13.66 -7.50
N SER A 328 -51.89 13.36 -7.84
CA SER A 328 -51.58 12.58 -9.04
C SER A 328 -51.05 11.12 -8.85
N ASN A 329 -51.58 10.27 -9.72
CA ASN A 329 -51.47 8.81 -10.03
C ASN A 329 -50.21 8.00 -9.60
N GLU A 330 -50.38 6.71 -9.32
CA GLU A 330 -49.38 5.71 -8.85
C GLU A 330 -48.04 5.70 -9.60
N ARG A 331 -48.06 5.84 -10.93
CA ARG A 331 -46.84 5.94 -11.77
C ARG A 331 -45.97 7.15 -11.45
N LYS A 332 -46.56 8.23 -10.91
CA LYS A 332 -45.80 9.41 -10.47
C LYS A 332 -45.16 9.17 -9.11
N MET A 333 -45.80 8.40 -8.21
CA MET A 333 -45.19 7.93 -6.96
C MET A 333 -43.97 7.03 -7.19
N GLU A 334 -44.00 6.15 -8.21
CA GLU A 334 -42.80 5.40 -8.62
C GLU A 334 -41.69 6.33 -9.14
N ARG A 335 -42.05 7.37 -9.89
CA ARG A 335 -41.10 8.36 -10.41
C ARG A 335 -40.52 9.25 -9.31
N ILE A 336 -41.31 9.56 -8.28
CA ILE A 336 -40.86 10.21 -7.05
C ILE A 336 -39.88 9.33 -6.34
N LYS A 337 -40.23 8.06 -6.09
CA LYS A 337 -39.34 7.11 -5.44
C LYS A 337 -37.98 7.03 -6.13
N ALA A 338 -37.94 6.95 -7.47
CA ALA A 338 -36.69 6.95 -8.22
C ALA A 338 -35.88 8.28 -8.12
N ILE A 339 -36.56 9.43 -8.03
CA ILE A 339 -35.90 10.74 -7.85
C ILE A 339 -35.44 10.92 -6.41
N THR A 340 -36.25 10.54 -5.42
CA THR A 340 -35.94 10.57 -3.99
C THR A 340 -34.87 9.56 -3.63
N GLU A 341 -34.83 8.38 -4.26
CA GLU A 341 -33.71 7.43 -4.17
C GLU A 341 -32.44 8.09 -4.68
N LYS A 342 -32.48 8.73 -5.87
CA LYS A 342 -31.35 9.52 -6.38
C LYS A 342 -30.92 10.65 -5.45
N LEU A 343 -31.85 11.26 -4.70
CA LEU A 343 -31.54 12.30 -3.73
C LEU A 343 -31.18 11.79 -2.34
N GLY A 344 -31.59 10.60 -1.95
CA GLY A 344 -31.00 9.88 -0.84
C GLY A 344 -29.48 9.76 -1.05
N LEU A 345 -29.04 9.60 -2.31
CA LEU A 345 -27.61 9.64 -2.69
C LEU A 345 -26.96 11.03 -2.58
N PHE A 346 -27.73 12.12 -2.43
CA PHE A 346 -27.24 13.52 -2.37
C PHE A 346 -27.53 14.23 -1.04
N LEU A 347 -28.37 13.66 -0.17
CA LEU A 347 -28.82 14.23 1.10
C LEU A 347 -28.45 13.34 2.31
N LEU A 348 -27.78 12.21 2.07
CA LEU A 348 -27.01 11.48 3.07
C LEU A 348 -25.60 12.06 3.11
#